data_AF-A0A8H6EF72-F1
#
_entry.id   AF-A0A8H6EF72-F1
#
_cell.length_a   1.000
_cell.length_b   1.000
_cell.length_c   1.000
_cell.angle_alpha   90.00
_cell.angle_beta   90.00
_cell.angle_gamma   90.00
#
_symmetry.space_group_name_H-M   'P 1'
#
loop_
_entity.id
_entity.type
_entity.pdbx_description
1 polymer ?
#
loop_
_entity_poly.entity_id
_entity_poly.type
_entity_poly.pdbx_seq_one_letter_code
_entity_poly.pdbx_strand_id
1 'polypeptide(L)'
;MGVDPFDLSTTLESDRKYNFLKHAEPGKEFQPLGSETKYWLPENFEQHSTGSNDFKIDTKVTANYAGFSAEGGAGLCGICSLDQKISSIGTTYDSVEDGFISAAAKLPTWKSISKDLENFDEVTGIYSAFAKFYSRYGYHLIQEGYMGTRYQLKVDQKEVMQEKGEEFSTNIKAEYQGAIGGSVSVDVKKSESYEKYTSQRQSDCKVLGGDPGKAGTLSHLSPDDVNVYNAAFKGWQESRKEGSTDALLHISVMEIGSFLKGSYVKSQLAAADRLPSAWSYFKDFYTFQELMTAMSLSKNDIRVTGTDILTVTQTKANSVEVTPNEDCPLQYPNVTIVAPDRPVQLLFTRVSEVFSMFKVTLG
;
A
#
# COMPACT_ATOMS: atom_id res chain seq x y z
N MET A 1 -4.49 3.64 -3.94
CA MET A 1 -3.31 2.84 -4.34
C MET A 1 -3.15 1.76 -3.30
N GLY A 2 -3.26 0.48 -3.68
CA GLY A 2 -2.94 -0.63 -2.79
C GLY A 2 -1.42 -0.76 -2.71
N VAL A 3 -0.86 -0.63 -1.51
CA VAL A 3 0.54 -1.02 -1.27
C VAL A 3 0.57 -2.54 -1.35
N ASP A 4 1.38 -3.10 -2.24
CA ASP A 4 1.64 -4.53 -2.22
C ASP A 4 2.50 -4.82 -0.98
N PRO A 5 1.95 -5.44 0.09
CA PRO A 5 2.75 -5.77 1.27
C PRO A 5 3.87 -6.76 0.95
N PHE A 6 3.83 -7.37 -0.24
CA PHE A 6 4.82 -8.31 -0.74
C PHE A 6 5.96 -7.59 -1.49
N ASP A 7 5.78 -6.39 -2.05
CA ASP A 7 6.81 -5.66 -2.79
C ASP A 7 6.94 -4.20 -2.31
N LEU A 8 7.33 -4.09 -1.05
CA LEU A 8 7.57 -2.80 -0.40
C LEU A 8 8.71 -2.03 -1.07
N SER A 9 9.74 -2.70 -1.59
CA SER A 9 10.85 -2.08 -2.31
C SER A 9 10.37 -1.28 -3.52
N THR A 10 9.63 -1.91 -4.43
CA THR A 10 9.11 -1.25 -5.63
C THR A 10 8.13 -0.14 -5.27
N THR A 11 7.30 -0.37 -4.23
CA THR A 11 6.37 0.66 -3.74
C THR A 11 7.14 1.88 -3.22
N LEU A 12 8.20 1.69 -2.43
CA LEU A 12 9.00 2.79 -1.89
C LEU A 12 9.75 3.57 -2.97
N GLU A 13 10.28 2.87 -3.97
CA GLU A 13 10.98 3.51 -5.08
C GLU A 13 10.04 4.32 -5.96
N SER A 14 8.85 3.78 -6.27
CA SER A 14 7.86 4.46 -7.12
C SER A 14 7.15 5.63 -6.42
N ASP A 15 6.96 5.56 -5.10
CA ASP A 15 6.24 6.59 -4.34
C ASP A 15 7.12 7.58 -3.58
N ARG A 16 8.44 7.54 -3.77
CA ARG A 16 9.34 8.55 -3.19
C ARG A 16 9.02 9.96 -3.70
N LYS A 17 8.57 10.85 -2.81
CA LYS A 17 8.25 12.25 -3.15
C LYS A 17 9.34 13.25 -2.75
N TYR A 18 9.71 13.28 -1.47
CA TYR A 18 10.60 14.30 -0.91
C TYR A 18 11.39 13.77 0.30
N ASN A 19 12.63 14.25 0.47
CA ASN A 19 13.41 13.99 1.68
C ASN A 19 12.90 14.91 2.80
N PHE A 20 11.94 14.42 3.58
CA PHE A 20 11.29 15.19 4.65
C PHE A 20 12.26 15.60 5.78
N LEU A 21 13.32 14.82 5.98
CA LEU A 21 14.30 15.05 7.03
C LEU A 21 15.56 15.70 6.46
N LYS A 22 16.14 16.64 7.21
CA LYS A 22 17.44 17.27 7.01
C LYS A 22 18.50 16.20 6.96
N HIS A 23 19.47 16.39 6.07
CA HIS A 23 20.74 15.71 6.17
C HIS A 23 21.42 16.15 7.46
N ALA A 24 21.56 15.25 8.42
CA ALA A 24 22.49 15.43 9.52
C ALA A 24 23.83 14.78 9.14
N GLU A 25 24.91 15.49 9.48
CA GLU A 25 26.28 15.01 9.41
C GLU A 25 26.81 14.84 10.85
N PRO A 26 27.53 13.76 11.14
CA PRO A 26 27.89 12.68 10.22
C PRO A 26 26.71 11.73 9.95
N GLY A 27 26.85 10.92 8.90
CA GLY A 27 25.94 9.83 8.59
C GLY A 27 26.66 8.75 7.79
N LYS A 28 25.94 7.70 7.43
CA LYS A 28 26.49 6.60 6.61
C LYS A 28 25.59 6.33 5.40
N GLU A 29 26.19 6.09 4.25
CA GLU A 29 25.45 5.50 3.13
C GLU A 29 25.08 4.05 3.48
N PHE A 30 23.84 3.68 3.19
CA PHE A 30 23.30 2.34 3.32
C PHE A 30 22.47 2.03 2.08
N GLN A 31 22.66 0.86 1.50
CA GLN A 31 21.86 0.37 0.37
C GLN A 31 21.09 -0.86 0.83
N PRO A 32 19.75 -0.78 0.97
CA PRO A 32 18.93 -1.95 1.24
C PRO A 32 19.13 -3.01 0.18
N LEU A 33 19.11 -4.29 0.58
CA LEU A 33 19.19 -5.39 -0.36
C LEU A 33 17.99 -5.34 -1.32
N GLY A 34 18.25 -5.44 -2.62
CA GLY A 34 17.21 -5.35 -3.65
C GLY A 34 16.85 -3.92 -4.09
N SER A 35 17.37 -2.90 -3.42
CA SER A 35 17.26 -1.50 -3.88
C SER A 35 18.45 -1.14 -4.77
N GLU A 36 18.19 -0.53 -5.92
CA GLU A 36 19.25 0.05 -6.75
C GLU A 36 19.76 1.39 -6.17
N THR A 37 18.99 1.96 -5.24
CA THR A 37 19.26 3.26 -4.63
C THR A 37 20.04 3.12 -3.34
N LYS A 38 21.07 3.96 -3.18
CA LYS A 38 21.73 4.21 -1.89
C LYS A 38 20.95 5.26 -1.09
N TYR A 39 20.79 5.01 0.20
CA TYR A 39 20.17 5.91 1.15
C TYR A 39 21.22 6.47 2.09
N TRP A 40 21.05 7.73 2.48
CA TRP A 40 21.81 8.29 3.58
C TRP A 40 21.08 7.95 4.87
N LEU A 41 21.79 7.33 5.82
CA LEU A 41 21.32 7.13 7.19
C LEU A 41 22.07 8.10 8.10
N PRO A 42 21.45 9.24 8.45
CA PRO A 42 22.01 10.18 9.41
C PRO A 42 22.28 9.53 10.78
N GLU A 43 23.28 10.01 11.52
CA GLU A 43 23.61 9.50 12.86
C GLU A 43 22.48 9.67 13.88
N ASN A 44 21.56 10.62 13.66
CA ASN A 44 20.40 10.83 14.52
C ASN A 44 19.26 9.81 14.33
N PHE A 45 19.48 8.76 13.54
CA PHE A 45 18.59 7.62 13.48
C PHE A 45 19.01 6.55 14.48
N GLU A 46 18.08 6.15 15.34
CA GLU A 46 18.31 5.06 16.27
C GLU A 46 18.07 3.74 15.54
N GLN A 47 19.14 2.94 15.42
CA GLN A 47 19.03 1.55 15.00
C GLN A 47 18.80 0.69 16.24
N HIS A 48 17.57 0.22 16.44
CA HIS A 48 17.29 -0.76 17.48
C HIS A 48 17.47 -2.15 16.88
N SER A 49 18.51 -2.86 17.32
CA SER A 49 18.55 -4.32 17.13
C SER A 49 17.59 -4.91 18.16
N THR A 50 16.42 -5.42 17.72
CA THR A 50 15.70 -6.33 18.61
C THR A 50 16.56 -7.57 18.70
N GLY A 51 17.21 -7.74 19.87
CA GLY A 51 18.12 -8.82 20.14
C GLY A 51 17.50 -10.13 19.66
N SER A 52 18.29 -10.89 18.92
CA SER A 52 18.04 -12.29 18.63
C SER A 52 17.46 -12.94 19.87
N ASN A 53 16.16 -13.23 19.90
CA ASN A 53 15.74 -14.35 20.71
C ASN A 53 16.57 -15.52 20.18
N ASP A 54 17.51 -15.99 21.00
CA ASP A 54 18.17 -17.26 20.78
C ASP A 54 17.06 -18.24 20.42
N PHE A 55 17.05 -18.64 19.16
CA PHE A 55 16.04 -19.49 18.57
C PHE A 55 16.32 -20.90 19.08
N LYS A 56 16.09 -21.12 20.39
CA LYS A 56 15.53 -22.40 20.81
C LYS A 56 14.26 -22.53 19.98
N ILE A 57 14.13 -23.64 19.28
CA ILE A 57 12.85 -24.10 18.73
C ILE A 57 11.95 -24.32 19.95
N ASP A 58 11.46 -23.22 20.53
CA ASP A 58 10.37 -23.24 21.46
C ASP A 58 9.19 -23.65 20.59
N THR A 59 8.49 -24.71 20.97
CA THR A 59 7.33 -25.28 20.28
C THR A 59 6.12 -24.31 20.23
N LYS A 60 6.37 -23.03 20.49
CA LYS A 60 5.50 -21.86 20.37
C LYS A 60 6.07 -20.88 19.34
N VAL A 61 6.26 -21.33 18.10
CA VAL A 61 6.37 -20.39 16.97
C VAL A 61 4.98 -19.79 16.78
N THR A 62 4.73 -18.65 17.41
CA THR A 62 3.51 -17.87 17.18
C THR A 62 3.57 -17.35 15.75
N ALA A 63 2.67 -17.82 14.89
CA ALA A 63 2.45 -17.22 13.58
C ALA A 63 2.05 -15.75 13.81
N ASN A 64 2.96 -14.80 13.56
CA ASN A 64 2.80 -13.42 13.97
C ASN A 64 1.81 -12.63 13.10
N TYR A 65 1.34 -13.21 12.00
CA TYR A 65 0.23 -12.66 11.23
C TYR A 65 -0.48 -13.80 10.49
N ALA A 66 -1.77 -14.01 10.79
CA ALA A 66 -2.69 -14.81 10.01
C ALA A 66 -3.86 -13.90 9.64
N GLY A 67 -3.70 -13.15 8.55
CA GLY A 67 -4.76 -12.32 7.99
C GLY A 67 -5.62 -13.17 7.07
N PHE A 68 -6.94 -13.17 7.29
CA PHE A 68 -7.90 -13.77 6.37
C PHE A 68 -8.65 -12.65 5.68
N SER A 69 -8.54 -12.57 4.36
CA SER A 69 -9.33 -11.66 3.54
C SER A 69 -10.27 -12.46 2.66
N ALA A 70 -11.55 -12.07 2.65
CA ALA A 70 -12.54 -12.54 1.68
C ALA A 70 -12.66 -11.45 0.60
N GLU A 71 -11.76 -11.44 -0.37
CA GLU A 71 -11.83 -10.50 -1.49
C GLU A 71 -12.87 -10.98 -2.50
N GLY A 72 -14.04 -10.32 -2.54
CA GLY A 72 -14.94 -10.12 -3.71
C GLY A 72 -15.44 -11.32 -4.56
N GLY A 73 -14.85 -12.49 -4.41
CA GLY A 73 -15.16 -13.75 -5.07
C GLY A 73 -15.24 -14.85 -4.01
N ALA A 74 -15.97 -15.92 -4.30
CA ALA A 74 -16.28 -16.99 -3.36
C ALA A 74 -15.04 -17.85 -3.02
N GLY A 75 -14.04 -17.30 -2.32
CA GLY A 75 -12.81 -17.98 -1.92
C GLY A 75 -12.22 -17.44 -0.63
N LEU A 76 -11.35 -18.23 -0.01
CA LEU A 76 -10.60 -17.83 1.18
C LEU A 76 -9.13 -17.63 0.80
N CYS A 77 -8.55 -16.53 1.25
CA CYS A 77 -7.13 -16.23 1.15
C CYS A 77 -6.54 -16.15 2.55
N GLY A 78 -5.43 -16.86 2.79
CA GLY A 78 -4.70 -16.82 4.05
C GLY A 78 -3.22 -16.57 3.84
N ILE A 79 -2.63 -15.69 4.65
CA ILE A 79 -1.21 -15.36 4.60
C ILE A 79 -0.59 -15.64 5.96
N CYS A 80 0.47 -16.44 6.00
CA CYS A 80 1.29 -16.69 7.19
C CYS A 80 2.71 -16.16 6.93
N SER A 81 3.37 -15.57 7.95
CA SER A 81 4.70 -14.99 7.79
C SER A 81 5.61 -15.25 8.99
N LEU A 82 6.89 -15.54 8.70
CA LEU A 82 7.98 -15.67 9.68
C LEU A 82 9.00 -14.58 9.41
N ASP A 83 9.20 -13.71 10.38
CA ASP A 83 10.23 -12.67 10.34
C ASP A 83 11.38 -13.06 11.27
N GLN A 84 12.62 -12.81 10.85
CA GLN A 84 13.80 -13.04 11.67
C GLN A 84 14.60 -11.76 11.88
N LYS A 85 14.97 -11.55 13.16
CA LYS A 85 15.90 -10.53 13.68
C LYS A 85 15.71 -9.16 13.03
N ILE A 86 14.65 -8.53 13.49
CA ILE A 86 14.18 -7.27 12.96
C ILE A 86 15.01 -6.13 13.58
N SER A 87 15.65 -5.31 12.75
CA SER A 87 16.11 -3.99 13.21
C SER A 87 15.12 -2.92 12.78
N SER A 88 14.82 -1.99 13.68
CA SER A 88 14.03 -0.78 13.35
C SER A 88 14.95 0.43 13.30
N ILE A 89 14.61 1.36 12.41
CA ILE A 89 15.33 2.62 12.21
C ILE A 89 14.32 3.75 12.46
N GLY A 90 14.47 4.48 13.56
CA GLY A 90 13.53 5.54 14.00
C GLY A 90 14.02 6.96 13.76
N THR A 91 13.10 7.94 13.70
CA THR A 91 13.40 9.36 13.42
C THR A 91 13.14 10.29 14.62
N THR A 92 13.88 11.41 14.71
CA THR A 92 13.67 12.47 15.72
C THR A 92 13.09 13.77 15.13
N TYR A 93 12.40 14.58 15.94
CA TYR A 93 11.68 15.79 15.51
C TYR A 93 12.57 16.94 15.02
N ASP A 94 13.83 16.99 15.46
CA ASP A 94 14.73 18.14 15.21
C ASP A 94 15.23 18.20 13.77
N SER A 95 14.99 17.12 13.05
CA SER A 95 15.53 16.88 11.74
C SER A 95 14.54 17.20 10.63
N VAL A 96 13.41 17.89 10.87
CA VAL A 96 12.49 18.23 9.76
C VAL A 96 13.08 19.33 8.88
N GLU A 97 13.00 19.17 7.56
CA GLU A 97 13.58 20.07 6.58
C GLU A 97 12.83 21.44 6.51
N ASP A 98 13.59 22.54 6.48
CA ASP A 98 13.06 23.91 6.61
C ASP A 98 12.22 24.36 5.40
N GLY A 99 12.56 23.90 4.21
CA GLY A 99 11.79 24.05 2.98
C GLY A 99 10.40 23.40 3.06
N PHE A 100 10.26 22.22 3.67
CA PHE A 100 8.92 21.63 3.94
C PHE A 100 8.09 22.55 4.84
N ILE A 101 8.67 22.98 5.98
CA ILE A 101 7.99 23.85 6.95
C ILE A 101 7.62 25.20 6.33
N SER A 102 8.53 25.78 5.54
CA SER A 102 8.31 27.02 4.81
C SER A 102 7.20 26.89 3.76
N ALA A 103 7.11 25.74 3.09
CA ALA A 103 6.05 25.48 2.12
C ALA A 103 4.69 25.31 2.82
N ALA A 104 4.64 24.57 3.93
CA ALA A 104 3.41 24.39 4.72
C ALA A 104 2.89 25.73 5.28
N ALA A 105 3.80 26.62 5.72
CA ALA A 105 3.45 27.96 6.21
C ALA A 105 2.84 28.87 5.12
N LYS A 106 3.13 28.60 3.84
CA LYS A 106 2.60 29.35 2.69
C LYS A 106 1.26 28.80 2.18
N LEU A 107 0.80 27.65 2.68
CA LEU A 107 -0.50 27.12 2.32
C LEU A 107 -1.61 28.09 2.76
N PRO A 108 -2.65 28.29 1.93
CA PRO A 108 -3.81 29.05 2.34
C PRO A 108 -4.52 28.34 3.51
N THR A 109 -5.33 29.06 4.27
CA THR A 109 -6.15 28.45 5.33
C THR A 109 -7.10 27.44 4.72
N TRP A 110 -7.10 26.20 5.23
CA TRP A 110 -8.06 25.19 4.80
C TRP A 110 -9.49 25.65 5.10
N LYS A 111 -10.36 25.56 4.09
CA LYS A 111 -11.80 25.79 4.23
C LYS A 111 -12.51 24.49 3.91
N SER A 112 -13.30 23.99 4.86
CA SER A 112 -14.15 22.83 4.62
C SER A 112 -15.12 23.14 3.50
N ILE A 113 -15.23 22.21 2.55
CA ILE A 113 -16.11 22.36 1.40
C ILE A 113 -17.53 22.03 1.86
N SER A 114 -18.42 23.02 1.81
CA SER A 114 -19.84 22.88 2.10
C SER A 114 -20.67 23.19 0.86
N LYS A 115 -21.93 22.76 0.86
CA LYS A 115 -22.86 22.97 -0.28
C LYS A 115 -23.15 24.44 -0.57
N ASP A 116 -22.94 25.31 0.41
CA ASP A 116 -23.26 26.74 0.36
C ASP A 116 -22.05 27.61 -0.03
N LEU A 117 -21.16 27.07 -0.86
CA LEU A 117 -19.93 27.74 -1.23
C LEU A 117 -20.16 28.90 -2.20
N GLU A 118 -20.10 30.12 -1.66
CA GLU A 118 -20.30 31.36 -2.44
C GLU A 118 -19.14 31.68 -3.39
N ASN A 119 -17.94 31.11 -3.18
CA ASN A 119 -16.76 31.41 -3.99
C ASN A 119 -15.99 30.13 -4.40
N PHE A 120 -16.42 29.54 -5.51
CA PHE A 120 -15.85 28.31 -6.07
C PHE A 120 -14.38 28.46 -6.50
N ASP A 121 -13.99 29.62 -7.06
CA ASP A 121 -12.64 29.88 -7.53
C ASP A 121 -11.63 29.89 -6.35
N GLU A 122 -12.01 30.51 -5.23
CA GLU A 122 -11.20 30.53 -4.02
C GLU A 122 -10.96 29.11 -3.50
N VAL A 123 -12.02 28.30 -3.38
CA VAL A 123 -11.93 26.92 -2.91
C VAL A 123 -11.06 26.07 -3.82
N THR A 124 -11.23 26.22 -5.14
CA THR A 124 -10.42 25.51 -6.13
C THR A 124 -8.94 25.89 -5.99
N GLY A 125 -8.64 27.17 -5.74
CA GLY A 125 -7.29 27.64 -5.45
C GLY A 125 -6.70 27.00 -4.19
N ILE A 126 -7.47 26.93 -3.09
CA ILE A 126 -7.06 26.27 -1.84
C ILE A 126 -6.76 24.79 -2.10
N TYR A 127 -7.70 24.06 -2.71
CA TYR A 127 -7.55 22.65 -3.05
C TYR A 127 -6.30 22.41 -3.90
N SER A 128 -6.13 23.17 -4.98
CA SER A 128 -4.97 23.04 -5.88
C SER A 128 -3.65 23.25 -5.14
N ALA A 129 -3.60 24.20 -4.19
CA ALA A 129 -2.40 24.45 -3.39
C ALA A 129 -2.04 23.24 -2.50
N PHE A 130 -3.02 22.69 -1.77
CA PHE A 130 -2.79 21.51 -0.92
C PHE A 130 -2.51 20.25 -1.75
N ALA A 131 -3.21 20.03 -2.86
CA ALA A 131 -2.97 18.90 -3.75
C ALA A 131 -1.53 18.92 -4.31
N LYS A 132 -1.06 20.09 -4.78
CA LYS A 132 0.33 20.28 -5.21
C LYS A 132 1.31 20.04 -4.08
N PHE A 133 1.00 20.50 -2.87
CA PHE A 133 1.82 20.26 -1.69
C PHE A 133 1.95 18.77 -1.38
N TYR A 134 0.84 18.03 -1.23
CA TYR A 134 0.89 16.60 -0.94
C TYR A 134 1.49 15.77 -2.09
N SER A 135 1.26 16.18 -3.34
CA SER A 135 1.91 15.54 -4.49
C SER A 135 3.43 15.71 -4.46
N ARG A 136 3.93 16.85 -3.96
CA ARG A 136 5.36 17.16 -3.89
C ARG A 136 6.03 16.54 -2.68
N TYR A 137 5.40 16.60 -1.52
CA TYR A 137 6.01 16.28 -0.23
C TYR A 137 5.55 14.94 0.36
N GLY A 138 4.47 14.36 -0.16
CA GLY A 138 3.79 13.25 0.48
C GLY A 138 2.92 13.69 1.66
N TYR A 139 2.26 12.70 2.27
CA TYR A 139 1.32 12.89 3.38
C TYR A 139 1.64 11.97 4.57
N HIS A 140 2.34 10.86 4.33
CA HIS A 140 2.97 10.03 5.36
C HIS A 140 4.49 10.16 5.29
N LEU A 141 5.12 9.95 6.44
CA LEU A 141 6.53 9.63 6.56
C LEU A 141 6.70 8.20 7.01
N ILE A 142 7.79 7.58 6.58
CA ILE A 142 8.22 6.28 7.09
C ILE A 142 8.90 6.55 8.43
N GLN A 143 8.27 6.11 9.51
CA GLN A 143 8.78 6.31 10.86
C GLN A 143 9.77 5.21 11.21
N GLU A 144 9.46 3.98 10.84
CA GLU A 144 10.31 2.81 11.09
C GLU A 144 10.38 1.92 9.86
N GLY A 145 11.59 1.49 9.51
CA GLY A 145 11.81 0.41 8.55
C GLY A 145 12.30 -0.82 9.29
N TYR A 146 11.65 -1.95 9.07
CA TYR A 146 11.98 -3.23 9.68
C TYR A 146 12.79 -4.07 8.71
N MET A 147 14.08 -4.25 9.01
CA MET A 147 15.01 -5.01 8.17
C MET A 147 15.27 -6.40 8.73
N GLY A 148 15.30 -7.43 7.88
CA GLY A 148 15.58 -8.80 8.29
C GLY A 148 15.40 -9.80 7.15
N THR A 149 15.07 -11.04 7.50
CA THR A 149 14.64 -12.04 6.52
C THR A 149 13.22 -12.48 6.80
N ARG A 150 12.41 -12.66 5.75
CA ARG A 150 11.01 -13.09 5.87
C ARG A 150 10.70 -14.26 4.97
N TYR A 151 10.01 -15.25 5.54
CA TYR A 151 9.34 -16.29 4.79
C TYR A 151 7.83 -16.03 4.85
N GLN A 152 7.14 -16.04 3.72
CA GLN A 152 5.69 -15.88 3.65
C GLN A 152 5.07 -17.01 2.85
N LEU A 153 4.03 -17.61 3.41
CA LEU A 153 3.16 -18.57 2.72
C LEU A 153 1.82 -17.88 2.47
N LYS A 154 1.46 -17.73 1.19
CA LYS A 154 0.13 -17.32 0.76
C LYS A 154 -0.60 -18.55 0.26
N VAL A 155 -1.85 -18.71 0.70
CA VAL A 155 -2.70 -19.80 0.25
C VAL A 155 -4.04 -19.25 -0.18
N ASP A 156 -4.42 -19.56 -1.41
CA ASP A 156 -5.72 -19.26 -1.99
C ASP A 156 -6.52 -20.56 -2.16
N GLN A 157 -7.76 -20.58 -1.72
CA GLN A 157 -8.69 -21.70 -1.95
C GLN A 157 -10.00 -21.19 -2.54
N LYS A 158 -10.32 -21.65 -3.75
CA LYS A 158 -11.56 -21.28 -4.46
C LYS A 158 -12.74 -22.10 -3.95
N GLU A 159 -13.93 -21.52 -3.99
CA GLU A 159 -15.23 -22.19 -3.76
C GLU A 159 -15.46 -22.70 -2.34
N VAL A 160 -14.91 -22.02 -1.34
CA VAL A 160 -15.12 -22.37 0.07
C VAL A 160 -16.19 -21.47 0.67
N MET A 161 -17.22 -22.06 1.27
CA MET A 161 -18.20 -21.32 2.07
C MET A 161 -17.51 -20.69 3.27
N GLN A 162 -17.84 -19.43 3.58
CA GLN A 162 -17.25 -18.66 4.68
C GLN A 162 -17.31 -19.38 6.05
N GLU A 163 -18.31 -20.25 6.23
CA GLU A 163 -18.50 -21.10 7.41
C GLU A 163 -17.34 -22.07 7.68
N LYS A 164 -16.43 -22.29 6.72
CA LYS A 164 -15.22 -23.12 6.87
C LYS A 164 -13.96 -22.33 7.20
N GLY A 165 -14.07 -21.06 7.59
CA GLY A 165 -12.91 -20.20 7.87
C GLY A 165 -11.97 -20.75 8.95
N GLU A 166 -12.50 -21.32 10.04
CA GLU A 166 -11.69 -21.91 11.12
C GLU A 166 -10.94 -23.17 10.67
N GLU A 167 -11.60 -24.01 9.86
CA GLU A 167 -11.04 -25.22 9.27
C GLU A 167 -9.88 -24.85 8.33
N PHE A 168 -10.12 -23.89 7.43
CA PHE A 168 -9.10 -23.35 6.52
C PHE A 168 -7.91 -22.76 7.28
N SER A 169 -8.16 -21.93 8.29
CA SER A 169 -7.15 -21.36 9.17
C SER A 169 -6.28 -22.43 9.84
N THR A 170 -6.91 -23.50 10.34
CA THR A 170 -6.21 -24.62 10.99
C THR A 170 -5.31 -25.34 9.99
N ASN A 171 -5.80 -25.58 8.78
CA ASN A 171 -5.07 -26.27 7.73
C ASN A 171 -3.87 -25.45 7.22
N ILE A 172 -4.03 -24.14 6.98
CA ILE A 172 -2.90 -23.27 6.60
C ILE A 172 -1.86 -23.23 7.71
N LYS A 173 -2.27 -23.08 8.98
CA LYS A 173 -1.32 -23.10 10.11
C LYS A 173 -0.55 -24.40 10.16
N ALA A 174 -1.22 -25.54 9.93
CA ALA A 174 -0.58 -26.85 9.88
C ALA A 174 0.44 -26.95 8.74
N GLU A 175 0.11 -26.50 7.53
CA GLU A 175 1.03 -26.46 6.40
C GLU A 175 2.23 -25.55 6.68
N TYR A 176 1.96 -24.32 7.13
CA TYR A 176 2.98 -23.34 7.48
C TYR A 176 3.95 -23.86 8.54
N GLN A 177 3.44 -24.44 9.63
CA GLN A 177 4.27 -25.05 10.67
C GLN A 177 5.09 -26.22 10.11
N GLY A 178 4.51 -27.05 9.23
CA GLY A 178 5.24 -28.12 8.55
C GLY A 178 6.39 -27.59 7.68
N ALA A 179 6.17 -26.47 6.99
CA ALA A 179 7.13 -25.84 6.08
C ALA A 179 8.34 -25.21 6.81
N ILE A 180 8.12 -24.69 8.02
CA ILE A 180 9.19 -24.08 8.83
C ILE A 180 9.86 -25.07 9.81
N GLY A 181 9.61 -26.37 9.65
CA GLY A 181 10.15 -27.42 10.53
C GLY A 181 9.51 -27.49 11.92
N GLY A 182 8.35 -26.88 12.11
CA GLY A 182 7.55 -26.94 13.34
C GLY A 182 6.81 -28.27 13.52
N SER A 183 6.35 -28.53 14.74
CA SER A 183 5.54 -29.72 15.03
C SER A 183 4.09 -29.50 14.57
N VAL A 184 3.60 -30.38 13.70
CA VAL A 184 2.20 -30.41 13.27
C VAL A 184 1.53 -31.64 13.87
N SER A 185 0.30 -31.49 14.39
CA SER A 185 -0.47 -32.64 14.86
C SER A 185 -0.68 -33.65 13.72
N VAL A 186 -0.34 -34.91 13.98
CA VAL A 186 -0.55 -36.03 13.05
C VAL A 186 -2.03 -36.16 12.71
N ASP A 187 -2.92 -35.87 13.66
CA ASP A 187 -4.37 -35.96 13.48
C ASP A 187 -4.88 -34.91 12.50
N VAL A 188 -4.29 -33.71 12.51
CA VAL A 188 -4.64 -32.66 11.53
C VAL A 188 -4.22 -33.10 10.14
N LYS A 189 -2.98 -33.58 9.95
CA LYS A 189 -2.48 -34.02 8.64
C LYS A 189 -3.22 -35.23 8.06
N LYS A 190 -3.79 -36.09 8.91
CA LYS A 190 -4.59 -37.26 8.51
C LYS A 190 -6.09 -36.97 8.40
N SER A 191 -6.52 -35.74 8.70
CA SER A 191 -7.94 -35.40 8.60
C SER A 191 -8.38 -35.28 7.14
N GLU A 192 -9.59 -35.73 6.83
CA GLU A 192 -10.22 -35.54 5.51
C GLU A 192 -10.26 -34.05 5.11
N SER A 193 -10.41 -33.18 6.12
CA SER A 193 -10.34 -31.73 5.96
C SER A 193 -9.01 -31.27 5.35
N TYR A 194 -7.90 -31.75 5.90
CA TYR A 194 -6.57 -31.37 5.43
C TYR A 194 -6.29 -31.95 4.04
N GLU A 195 -6.70 -33.19 3.75
CA GLU A 195 -6.60 -33.79 2.41
C GLU A 195 -7.41 -33.00 1.36
N LYS A 196 -8.63 -32.58 1.73
CA LYS A 196 -9.46 -31.73 0.86
C LYS A 196 -8.83 -30.35 0.65
N TYR A 197 -8.30 -29.76 1.71
CA TYR A 197 -7.57 -28.50 1.63
C TYR A 197 -6.36 -28.61 0.69
N THR A 198 -5.53 -29.65 0.85
CA THR A 198 -4.32 -29.79 0.05
C THR A 198 -4.60 -30.02 -1.43
N SER A 199 -5.66 -30.75 -1.76
CA SER A 199 -6.07 -31.00 -3.15
C SER A 199 -6.69 -29.79 -3.87
N GLN A 200 -7.17 -28.79 -3.13
CA GLN A 200 -7.89 -27.63 -3.68
C GLN A 200 -7.11 -26.31 -3.61
N ARG A 201 -6.13 -26.22 -2.72
CA ARG A 201 -5.39 -24.99 -2.48
C ARG A 201 -4.44 -24.65 -3.62
N GLN A 202 -4.20 -23.36 -3.80
CA GLN A 202 -3.06 -22.82 -4.52
C GLN A 202 -2.16 -22.13 -3.50
N SER A 203 -0.95 -22.65 -3.33
CA SER A 203 0.04 -22.07 -2.42
C SER A 203 1.10 -21.31 -3.22
N ASP A 204 1.46 -20.13 -2.74
CA ASP A 204 2.60 -19.35 -3.22
C ASP A 204 3.51 -19.02 -2.04
N CYS A 205 4.82 -19.03 -2.29
CA CYS A 205 5.84 -18.76 -1.28
C CYS A 205 6.67 -17.56 -1.69
N LYS A 206 6.71 -16.55 -0.82
CA LYS A 206 7.61 -15.42 -0.96
C LYS A 206 8.69 -15.45 0.10
N VAL A 207 9.93 -15.31 -0.34
CA VAL A 207 11.12 -15.35 0.52
C VAL A 207 11.89 -14.05 0.32
N LEU A 208 12.01 -13.26 1.38
CA LEU A 208 12.69 -11.96 1.40
C LEU A 208 13.97 -12.03 2.23
N GLY A 209 15.04 -11.44 1.71
CA GLY A 209 16.36 -11.45 2.34
C GLY A 209 17.03 -12.83 2.32
N GLY A 210 18.18 -12.93 2.97
CA GLY A 210 19.09 -14.07 2.85
C GLY A 210 19.86 -14.06 1.53
N ASP A 211 20.53 -15.16 1.22
CA ASP A 211 21.18 -15.35 -0.08
C ASP A 211 20.12 -15.43 -1.19
N PRO A 212 20.22 -14.60 -2.26
CA PRO A 212 19.21 -14.57 -3.32
C PRO A 212 18.99 -15.91 -4.02
N GLY A 213 20.04 -16.72 -4.21
CA GLY A 213 19.93 -18.03 -4.84
C GLY A 213 19.19 -19.03 -3.96
N LYS A 214 19.45 -19.02 -2.66
CA LYS A 214 18.73 -19.86 -1.69
C LYS A 214 17.30 -19.41 -1.48
N ALA A 215 17.05 -18.11 -1.39
CA ALA A 215 15.70 -17.55 -1.31
C ALA A 215 14.87 -17.92 -2.54
N GLY A 216 15.44 -17.74 -3.74
CA GLY A 216 14.82 -18.14 -5.00
C GLY A 216 14.61 -19.66 -5.10
N THR A 217 15.53 -20.48 -4.58
CA THR A 217 15.31 -21.93 -4.54
C THR A 217 14.11 -22.28 -3.67
N LEU A 218 14.05 -21.74 -2.45
CA LEU A 218 12.98 -22.00 -1.50
C LEU A 218 11.61 -21.55 -2.03
N SER A 219 11.52 -20.39 -2.68
CA SER A 219 10.25 -19.85 -3.20
C SER A 219 9.61 -20.70 -4.30
N HIS A 220 10.38 -21.55 -5.00
CA HIS A 220 9.88 -22.40 -6.10
C HIS A 220 9.66 -23.86 -5.69
N LEU A 221 9.99 -24.24 -4.44
CA LEU A 221 9.76 -25.60 -3.96
C LEU A 221 8.31 -25.78 -3.52
N SER A 222 7.76 -26.98 -3.73
CA SER A 222 6.49 -27.34 -3.11
C SER A 222 6.70 -27.73 -1.64
N PRO A 223 5.87 -27.23 -0.71
CA PRO A 223 5.90 -27.64 0.70
C PRO A 223 5.49 -29.11 0.92
N ASP A 224 5.00 -29.80 -0.12
CA ASP A 224 4.61 -31.21 -0.03
C ASP A 224 5.82 -32.16 0.08
N ASP A 225 6.99 -31.80 -0.47
CA ASP A 225 8.26 -32.53 -0.24
C ASP A 225 8.95 -31.98 1.02
N VAL A 226 8.46 -32.44 2.17
CA VAL A 226 8.87 -31.95 3.50
C VAL A 226 10.39 -32.04 3.71
N ASN A 227 11.07 -33.06 3.18
CA ASN A 227 12.50 -33.24 3.41
C ASN A 227 13.33 -32.23 2.61
N VAL A 228 13.02 -32.09 1.32
CA VAL A 228 13.70 -31.13 0.45
C VAL A 228 13.38 -29.70 0.88
N TYR A 229 12.12 -29.44 1.22
CA TYR A 229 11.66 -28.13 1.66
C TYR A 229 12.33 -27.69 2.96
N ASN A 230 12.34 -28.54 3.99
CA ASN A 230 12.97 -28.21 5.28
C ASN A 230 14.48 -27.98 5.15
N ALA A 231 15.16 -28.75 4.28
CA ALA A 231 16.58 -28.55 4.01
C ALA A 231 16.83 -27.20 3.31
N ALA A 232 16.02 -26.85 2.30
CA ALA A 232 16.10 -25.55 1.62
C ALA A 232 15.78 -24.39 2.56
N PHE A 233 14.74 -24.53 3.38
CA PHE A 233 14.33 -23.54 4.39
C PHE A 233 15.46 -23.27 5.38
N LYS A 234 16.01 -24.32 6.00
CA LYS A 234 17.16 -24.21 6.90
C LYS A 234 18.37 -23.59 6.19
N GLY A 235 18.66 -24.03 4.96
CA GLY A 235 19.76 -23.49 4.16
C GLY A 235 19.63 -21.99 3.89
N TRP A 236 18.42 -21.51 3.61
CA TRP A 236 18.09 -20.09 3.47
C TRP A 236 18.23 -19.34 4.79
N GLN A 237 17.68 -19.85 5.90
CA GLN A 237 17.82 -19.22 7.22
C GLN A 237 19.29 -19.03 7.61
N GLU A 238 20.11 -20.06 7.44
CA GLU A 238 21.55 -20.04 7.73
C GLU A 238 22.35 -19.15 6.75
N SER A 239 21.74 -18.74 5.63
CA SER A 239 22.39 -17.83 4.68
C SER A 239 22.37 -16.37 5.11
N ARG A 240 21.57 -16.04 6.14
CA ARG A 240 21.46 -14.68 6.65
C ARG A 240 22.81 -14.20 7.19
N LYS A 241 23.26 -13.08 6.66
CA LYS A 241 24.34 -12.26 7.19
C LYS A 241 23.75 -10.90 7.55
N GLU A 242 23.73 -10.60 8.84
CA GLU A 242 23.11 -9.39 9.38
C GLU A 242 23.60 -8.13 8.66
N GLY A 243 22.66 -7.28 8.24
CA GLY A 243 22.90 -6.09 7.45
C GLY A 243 23.24 -6.32 5.98
N SER A 244 23.97 -7.39 5.63
CA SER A 244 24.41 -7.62 4.24
C SER A 244 23.45 -8.44 3.39
N THR A 245 22.53 -9.18 4.00
CA THR A 245 21.48 -9.94 3.30
C THR A 245 20.09 -9.65 3.86
N ASP A 246 19.94 -8.62 4.68
CA ASP A 246 18.63 -8.25 5.22
C ASP A 246 17.83 -7.49 4.14
N ALA A 247 16.57 -7.88 3.96
CA ALA A 247 15.60 -7.17 3.14
C ALA A 247 14.71 -6.29 4.02
N LEU A 248 14.08 -5.29 3.40
CA LEU A 248 13.04 -4.52 4.04
C LEU A 248 11.76 -5.37 4.12
N LEU A 249 11.36 -5.70 5.34
CA LEU A 249 10.23 -6.60 5.61
C LEU A 249 8.93 -5.83 5.83
N HIS A 250 9.00 -4.73 6.55
CA HIS A 250 7.84 -3.93 6.90
C HIS A 250 8.25 -2.47 7.07
N ILE A 251 7.27 -1.58 6.88
CA ILE A 251 7.42 -0.17 7.19
C ILE A 251 6.29 0.25 8.12
N SER A 252 6.63 0.97 9.18
CA SER A 252 5.68 1.75 9.95
C SER A 252 5.63 3.15 9.35
N VAL A 253 4.43 3.60 9.00
CA VAL A 253 4.20 4.93 8.46
C VAL A 253 3.36 5.75 9.43
N MET A 254 3.66 7.04 9.51
CA MET A 254 2.91 8.01 10.32
C MET A 254 2.50 9.18 9.44
N GLU A 255 1.27 9.67 9.62
CA GLU A 255 0.84 10.90 8.98
C GLU A 255 1.76 12.05 9.42
N ILE A 256 2.27 12.83 8.45
CA ILE A 256 3.21 13.93 8.73
C ILE A 256 2.63 14.93 9.73
N GLY A 257 1.35 15.29 9.59
CA GLY A 257 0.68 16.19 10.54
C GLY A 257 0.67 15.64 11.96
N SER A 258 0.40 14.35 12.12
CA SER A 258 0.40 13.67 13.42
C SER A 258 1.81 13.58 14.02
N PHE A 259 2.84 13.32 13.21
CA PHE A 259 4.23 13.38 13.65
C PHE A 259 4.60 14.77 14.15
N LEU A 260 4.35 15.82 13.37
CA LEU A 260 4.74 17.18 13.74
C LEU A 260 4.07 17.69 15.02
N LYS A 261 2.91 17.15 15.42
CA LYS A 261 2.25 17.47 16.70
C LYS A 261 3.07 17.04 17.93
N GLY A 262 3.94 16.04 17.78
CA GLY A 262 4.86 15.61 18.82
C GLY A 262 6.11 16.48 18.95
N SER A 263 6.31 17.43 18.03
CA SER A 263 7.50 18.29 18.02
C SER A 263 7.46 19.37 19.11
N TYR A 264 8.62 19.75 19.61
CA TYR A 264 8.77 20.91 20.49
C TYR A 264 9.09 22.21 19.71
N VAL A 265 9.26 22.13 18.38
CA VAL A 265 9.57 23.28 17.52
C VAL A 265 8.29 23.99 17.09
N LYS A 266 8.13 25.26 17.46
CA LYS A 266 6.89 26.04 17.19
C LYS A 266 6.47 26.09 15.72
N SER A 267 7.42 26.22 14.80
CA SER A 267 7.11 26.26 13.36
C SER A 267 6.62 24.90 12.83
N GLN A 268 7.10 23.80 13.41
CA GLN A 268 6.62 22.45 13.12
C GLN A 268 5.21 22.23 13.65
N LEU A 269 4.93 22.65 14.89
CA LEU A 269 3.58 22.62 15.47
C LEU A 269 2.57 23.41 14.62
N ALA A 270 2.96 24.62 14.16
CA ALA A 270 2.10 25.42 13.29
C ALA A 270 1.81 24.75 11.93
N ALA A 271 2.77 23.99 11.38
CA ALA A 271 2.52 23.17 10.20
C ALA A 271 1.62 21.97 10.53
N ALA A 272 1.80 21.36 11.71
CA ALA A 272 1.01 20.23 12.21
C ALA A 272 -0.48 20.56 12.35
N ASP A 273 -0.83 21.80 12.66
CA ASP A 273 -2.22 22.26 12.75
C ASP A 273 -2.88 22.49 11.38
N ARG A 274 -2.08 22.79 10.34
CA ARG A 274 -2.59 23.16 9.01
C ARG A 274 -2.93 21.96 8.13
N LEU A 275 -2.17 20.88 8.25
CA LEU A 275 -2.23 19.75 7.33
C LEU A 275 -3.41 18.77 7.56
N PRO A 276 -3.79 18.40 8.79
CA PRO A 276 -4.70 17.27 9.00
C PRO A 276 -6.10 17.45 8.40
N SER A 277 -6.64 18.67 8.42
CA SER A 277 -8.00 18.93 7.90
C SER A 277 -8.07 18.74 6.38
N ALA A 278 -7.06 19.23 5.66
CA ALA A 278 -6.97 19.03 4.22
C ALA A 278 -6.70 17.55 3.90
N TRP A 279 -5.79 16.90 4.63
CA TRP A 279 -5.53 15.48 4.42
C TRP A 279 -6.76 14.60 4.67
N SER A 280 -7.52 14.89 5.74
CA SER A 280 -8.77 14.17 6.01
C SER A 280 -9.79 14.33 4.89
N TYR A 281 -9.76 15.45 4.17
CA TYR A 281 -10.54 15.61 2.96
C TYR A 281 -9.99 14.73 1.84
N PHE A 282 -8.70 14.86 1.50
CA PHE A 282 -8.06 14.10 0.41
C PHE A 282 -8.10 12.58 0.55
N LYS A 283 -8.00 12.03 1.77
CA LYS A 283 -8.01 10.57 1.98
C LYS A 283 -9.36 9.94 1.62
N ASP A 284 -10.43 10.72 1.67
CA ASP A 284 -11.79 10.28 1.34
C ASP A 284 -12.06 10.41 -0.18
N PHE A 285 -11.11 10.96 -0.96
CA PHE A 285 -11.18 10.97 -2.42
C PHE A 285 -10.73 9.64 -3.01
N TYR A 286 -11.64 9.01 -3.74
CA TYR A 286 -11.28 8.03 -4.74
C TYR A 286 -10.94 8.77 -6.04
N THR A 287 -9.66 8.80 -6.41
CA THR A 287 -9.24 9.20 -7.75
C THR A 287 -9.44 8.02 -8.70
N PHE A 288 -10.47 8.10 -9.54
CA PHE A 288 -10.58 7.25 -10.72
C PHE A 288 -9.61 7.77 -11.78
N GLN A 289 -8.51 7.06 -11.98
CA GLN A 289 -7.52 7.41 -12.99
C GLN A 289 -7.62 6.39 -14.13
N GLU A 290 -8.53 6.62 -15.07
CA GLU A 290 -8.65 5.79 -16.27
C GLU A 290 -8.06 6.53 -17.48
N LEU A 291 -7.26 5.81 -18.27
CA LEU A 291 -6.62 6.34 -19.46
C LEU A 291 -7.62 6.30 -20.62
N MET A 292 -8.39 7.37 -20.81
CA MET A 292 -9.14 7.52 -22.07
C MET A 292 -8.13 7.79 -23.19
N THR A 293 -7.95 6.80 -24.07
CA THR A 293 -6.95 6.89 -25.14
C THR A 293 -7.48 7.83 -26.23
N ALA A 294 -6.91 9.04 -26.31
CA ALA A 294 -7.05 9.92 -27.46
C ALA A 294 -5.65 10.36 -27.93
N MET A 295 -5.36 10.16 -29.22
CA MET A 295 -4.09 10.62 -29.81
C MET A 295 -4.11 12.15 -30.03
N SER A 296 -3.32 12.85 -29.19
CA SER A 296 -2.58 14.13 -29.34
C SER A 296 -3.20 15.30 -30.17
N LEU A 297 -3.32 16.54 -29.67
CA LEU A 297 -2.22 17.43 -29.22
C LEU A 297 -2.67 18.58 -28.27
N SER A 298 -1.76 18.92 -27.34
CA SER A 298 -1.53 20.18 -26.58
C SER A 298 -2.45 20.67 -25.44
N LYS A 299 -1.87 20.55 -24.23
CA LYS A 299 -1.86 21.42 -23.02
C LYS A 299 -3.17 21.84 -22.32
N ASN A 300 -3.41 21.13 -21.20
CA ASN A 300 -3.83 21.55 -19.86
C ASN A 300 -4.93 22.61 -19.71
N ASP A 301 -6.16 22.15 -19.45
CA ASP A 301 -7.09 22.65 -18.42
C ASP A 301 -8.33 21.74 -18.38
N ILE A 302 -8.98 21.58 -17.21
CA ILE A 302 -10.37 21.13 -17.17
C ILE A 302 -11.23 22.35 -17.45
N ARG A 303 -11.71 22.46 -18.69
CA ARG A 303 -12.77 23.39 -19.10
C ARG A 303 -13.83 22.60 -19.84
N VAL A 304 -15.07 22.62 -19.35
CA VAL A 304 -16.22 22.56 -20.25
C VAL A 304 -16.61 24.01 -20.55
N THR A 305 -15.79 24.70 -21.37
CA THR A 305 -16.19 25.98 -21.96
C THR A 305 -16.84 25.68 -23.29
N GLY A 306 -18.14 25.39 -23.20
CA GLY A 306 -19.03 25.07 -24.30
C GLY A 306 -20.33 24.65 -23.65
N THR A 307 -21.14 25.63 -23.23
CA THR A 307 -22.40 25.45 -22.49
C THR A 307 -23.41 24.56 -23.20
N ASP A 308 -23.15 24.16 -24.45
CA ASP A 308 -24.15 23.58 -25.33
C ASP A 308 -23.80 22.14 -25.78
N ILE A 309 -22.73 21.53 -25.24
CA ILE A 309 -22.20 20.24 -25.75
C ILE A 309 -22.51 19.05 -24.84
N LEU A 310 -22.45 19.23 -23.52
CA LEU A 310 -22.77 18.21 -22.53
C LEU A 310 -23.71 18.80 -21.50
N THR A 311 -24.83 18.13 -21.25
CA THR A 311 -25.68 18.39 -20.10
C THR A 311 -25.24 17.46 -18.98
N VAL A 312 -24.73 18.03 -17.89
CA VAL A 312 -24.45 17.27 -16.65
C VAL A 312 -25.63 17.45 -15.72
N THR A 313 -26.38 16.38 -15.47
CA THR A 313 -27.52 16.38 -14.56
C THR A 313 -27.18 15.58 -13.32
N GLN A 314 -27.23 16.21 -12.15
CA GLN A 314 -27.15 15.47 -10.90
C GLN A 314 -28.47 14.74 -10.67
N THR A 315 -28.45 13.41 -10.70
CA THR A 315 -29.66 12.59 -10.51
C THR A 315 -29.88 12.24 -9.04
N LYS A 316 -28.79 12.15 -8.26
CA LYS A 316 -28.80 11.87 -6.81
C LYS A 316 -27.64 12.57 -6.12
N ALA A 317 -27.67 12.59 -4.78
CA ALA A 317 -26.60 13.15 -3.94
C ALA A 317 -25.19 12.68 -4.36
N ASN A 318 -25.05 11.42 -4.80
CA ASN A 318 -23.79 10.85 -5.29
C ASN A 318 -23.95 10.24 -6.69
N SER A 319 -24.75 10.83 -7.57
CA SER A 319 -24.83 10.34 -8.95
C SER A 319 -24.99 11.50 -9.91
N VAL A 320 -24.16 11.48 -10.95
CA VAL A 320 -24.19 12.43 -12.05
C VAL A 320 -24.42 11.66 -13.34
N GLU A 321 -25.32 12.18 -14.15
CA GLU A 321 -25.60 11.73 -15.50
C GLU A 321 -25.01 12.76 -16.46
N VAL A 322 -24.21 12.28 -17.41
CA VAL A 322 -23.57 13.15 -18.41
C VAL A 322 -24.19 12.80 -19.76
N THR A 323 -24.99 13.71 -20.30
CA THR A 323 -25.70 13.53 -21.57
C THR A 323 -25.08 14.42 -22.65
N PRO A 324 -24.55 13.86 -23.75
CA PRO A 324 -24.14 14.66 -24.90
C PRO A 324 -25.36 15.27 -25.59
N ASN A 325 -25.26 16.52 -26.04
CA ASN A 325 -26.31 17.17 -26.80
C ASN A 325 -26.42 16.56 -28.21
N GLU A 326 -27.64 16.42 -28.75
CA GLU A 326 -27.92 15.65 -29.99
C GLU A 326 -27.14 16.14 -31.21
N ASP A 327 -26.79 17.42 -31.25
CA ASP A 327 -26.09 18.07 -32.35
C ASP A 327 -24.56 18.02 -32.24
N CYS A 328 -24.00 17.29 -31.27
CA CYS A 328 -22.56 17.25 -31.08
C CYS A 328 -21.91 16.07 -31.84
N PRO A 329 -21.13 16.31 -32.91
CA PRO A 329 -20.36 15.28 -33.59
C PRO A 329 -19.08 14.96 -32.79
N LEU A 330 -19.20 14.66 -31.51
CA LEU A 330 -18.06 14.23 -30.71
C LEU A 330 -17.86 12.73 -30.90
N GLN A 331 -16.71 12.35 -31.46
CA GLN A 331 -16.29 10.95 -31.41
C GLN A 331 -15.83 10.56 -29.99
N TYR A 332 -15.33 11.48 -29.14
CA TYR A 332 -14.82 11.13 -27.79
C TYR A 332 -14.79 12.34 -26.82
N PRO A 333 -15.69 12.46 -25.81
CA PRO A 333 -15.57 13.47 -24.76
C PRO A 333 -14.61 13.02 -23.65
N ASN A 334 -13.77 13.95 -23.16
CA ASN A 334 -13.00 13.76 -21.92
C ASN A 334 -13.83 14.22 -20.71
N VAL A 335 -14.16 13.31 -19.80
CA VAL A 335 -14.92 13.60 -18.57
C VAL A 335 -14.03 13.30 -17.37
N THR A 336 -13.87 14.27 -16.47
CA THR A 336 -13.17 14.09 -15.18
C THR A 336 -14.10 14.52 -14.07
N ILE A 337 -14.34 13.65 -13.10
CA ILE A 337 -15.30 13.86 -12.02
C ILE A 337 -14.53 13.97 -10.71
N VAL A 338 -14.65 15.12 -10.06
CA VAL A 338 -14.03 15.40 -8.77
C VAL A 338 -15.14 15.37 -7.73
N ALA A 339 -15.28 14.26 -7.02
CA ALA A 339 -16.37 14.07 -6.07
C ALA A 339 -15.85 14.05 -4.62
N PRO A 340 -16.31 14.96 -3.76
CA PRO A 340 -16.13 14.85 -2.32
C PRO A 340 -17.24 14.00 -1.68
N ASP A 341 -16.84 13.28 -0.63
CA ASP A 341 -17.66 12.74 0.48
C ASP A 341 -18.29 11.34 0.33
N ARG A 342 -18.58 10.81 -0.87
CA ARG A 342 -19.20 9.47 -1.06
C ARG A 342 -18.94 8.83 -2.43
N PRO A 343 -19.07 7.49 -2.59
CA PRO A 343 -18.97 6.82 -3.90
C PRO A 343 -19.96 7.40 -4.90
N VAL A 344 -19.49 7.79 -6.09
CA VAL A 344 -20.33 8.33 -7.16
C VAL A 344 -20.65 7.25 -8.19
N GLN A 345 -21.94 7.03 -8.41
CA GLN A 345 -22.42 6.19 -9.51
C GLN A 345 -22.48 7.02 -10.79
N LEU A 346 -21.71 6.60 -11.80
CA LEU A 346 -21.74 7.19 -13.14
C LEU A 346 -22.73 6.44 -14.02
N LEU A 347 -23.72 7.17 -14.50
CA LEU A 347 -24.72 6.66 -15.44
C LEU A 347 -24.54 7.39 -16.77
N PHE A 348 -24.30 6.60 -17.82
CA PHE A 348 -24.25 7.10 -19.19
C PHE A 348 -25.52 6.67 -19.90
N THR A 349 -26.30 7.64 -20.39
CA THR A 349 -27.52 7.43 -21.16
C THR A 349 -27.23 7.63 -22.64
N ARG A 350 -27.55 6.62 -23.45
CA ARG A 350 -27.37 6.64 -24.91
C ARG A 350 -28.44 7.51 -25.57
N VAL A 351 -28.03 8.33 -26.55
CA VAL A 351 -28.97 9.11 -27.38
C VAL A 351 -29.06 8.59 -28.82
N SER A 352 -28.19 7.66 -29.28
CA SER A 352 -28.32 7.06 -30.63
C SER A 352 -27.66 5.68 -30.81
N GLU A 353 -28.05 4.95 -31.86
CA GLU A 353 -27.71 3.54 -32.16
C GLU A 353 -26.24 3.28 -32.62
N VAL A 354 -25.30 4.20 -32.40
CA VAL A 354 -23.90 3.96 -32.80
C VAL A 354 -23.15 3.25 -31.66
N PHE A 355 -22.60 2.08 -31.96
CA PHE A 355 -21.90 1.24 -30.99
C PHE A 355 -20.57 1.85 -30.57
N SER A 356 -20.51 2.33 -29.33
CA SER A 356 -19.26 2.39 -28.56
C SER A 356 -19.34 1.33 -27.46
N MET A 357 -18.43 0.35 -27.51
CA MET A 357 -18.19 -0.57 -26.40
C MET A 357 -17.39 0.15 -25.33
N PHE A 358 -17.95 0.29 -24.14
CA PHE A 358 -17.21 0.65 -22.95
C PHE A 358 -17.05 -0.61 -22.11
N LYS A 359 -15.81 -1.04 -21.89
CA LYS A 359 -15.51 -2.17 -21.01
C LYS A 359 -15.06 -1.62 -19.66
N VAL A 360 -15.98 -1.58 -18.71
CA VAL A 360 -15.66 -1.29 -17.31
C VAL A 360 -15.05 -2.56 -16.72
N THR A 361 -13.83 -2.46 -16.20
CA THR A 361 -13.23 -3.54 -15.40
C THR A 361 -12.92 -2.99 -14.02
N LEU A 362 -13.49 -3.60 -12.99
CA LEU A 362 -13.23 -3.28 -11.59
C LEU A 362 -11.93 -3.99 -11.19
N GLY A 363 -10.98 -3.25 -10.60
CA GLY A 363 -9.71 -3.75 -10.10
C GLY A 363 -9.55 -3.43 -8.63
#